data_AF-A0A7X9Q3Z1-F1
#
_entry.id   AF-A0A7X9Q3Z1-F1
#
_cell.length_a   1.000
_cell.length_b   1.000
_cell.length_c   1.000
_cell.angle_alpha   90.00
_cell.angle_beta   90.00
_cell.angle_gamma   90.00
#
_symmetry.space_group_name_H-M   'P 1'
#
loop_
_entity.id
_entity.type
_entity.pdbx_description
1 polymer ?
#
loop_
_entity_poly.entity_id
_entity_poly.type
_entity_poly.pdbx_seq_one_letter_code
_entity_poly.pdbx_strand_id
1 'polypeptide(L)' 'IKDQRNFEEEKAGLQKMIIEFYTLGPQGSGLYPHPFFGKFSSEQWGKAMYKHLDHHLRQFGV' A
#
# COMPACT_ATOMS: atom_id res chain seq x y z
N ILE A 1 -17.52 -6.02 -8.54
CA ILE A 1 -16.80 -5.27 -9.59
C ILE A 1 -17.40 -5.71 -10.91
N LYS A 2 -18.00 -4.79 -11.70
CA LYS A 2 -18.69 -5.10 -12.97
C LYS A 2 -18.05 -4.36 -14.17
N ASP A 3 -17.12 -3.46 -13.89
CA ASP A 3 -16.34 -2.70 -14.85
C ASP A 3 -15.16 -3.53 -15.37
N GLN A 4 -14.89 -3.40 -16.67
CA GLN A 4 -13.64 -3.89 -17.25
C GLN A 4 -12.54 -2.89 -16.96
N ARG A 5 -11.44 -3.36 -16.36
CA ARG A 5 -10.25 -2.55 -16.10
C ARG A 5 -9.08 -3.08 -16.91
N ASN A 6 -8.22 -2.17 -17.38
CA ASN A 6 -6.99 -2.53 -18.05
C ASN A 6 -5.94 -2.94 -17.02
N PHE A 7 -5.53 -4.22 -17.06
CA PHE A 7 -4.58 -4.77 -16.10
C PHE A 7 -3.24 -4.03 -16.08
N GLU A 8 -2.70 -3.68 -17.24
CA GLU A 8 -1.39 -3.02 -17.32
C GLU A 8 -1.44 -1.60 -16.75
N GLU A 9 -2.56 -0.88 -16.95
CA GLU A 9 -2.78 0.44 -16.36
C GLU A 9 -2.88 0.36 -14.82
N GLU A 10 -3.63 -0.60 -14.29
CA GLU A 10 -3.77 -0.81 -12.85
C GLU A 10 -2.46 -1.25 -12.19
N LYS A 11 -1.69 -2.13 -12.86
CA LYS A 11 -0.36 -2.55 -12.42
C LYS A 11 0.62 -1.37 -12.37
N ALA A 12 0.64 -0.53 -13.39
CA ALA A 12 1.47 0.67 -13.41
C ALA A 12 1.05 1.65 -12.30
N GLY A 13 -0.25 1.79 -12.06
CA GLY A 13 -0.79 2.58 -10.94
C GLY A 13 -0.31 2.06 -9.58
N LEU A 14 -0.37 0.75 -9.36
CA LEU A 14 0.14 0.12 -8.13
C LEU A 14 1.63 0.37 -7.93
N GLN A 15 2.45 0.16 -8.97
CA GLN A 15 3.89 0.40 -8.91
C GLN A 15 4.21 1.85 -8.56
N LYS A 16 3.50 2.80 -9.16
CA LYS A 16 3.64 4.23 -8.85
C LYS A 16 3.33 4.51 -7.38
N MET A 17 2.21 4.00 -6.85
CA MET A 17 1.84 4.19 -5.44
C MET A 17 2.88 3.61 -4.47
N ILE A 18 3.48 2.45 -4.80
CA ILE A 18 4.55 1.85 -3.99
C ILE A 18 5.78 2.77 -3.97
N ILE A 19 6.19 3.29 -5.13
CA ILE A 19 7.34 4.20 -5.24
C ILE A 19 7.08 5.51 -4.50
N GLU A 20 5.89 6.09 -4.64
CA GLU A 20 5.50 7.32 -3.93
C GLU A 20 5.54 7.12 -2.41
N PHE A 21 4.95 6.02 -1.91
CA PHE A 21 4.98 5.69 -0.49
C PHE A 21 6.42 5.51 0.02
N TYR A 22 7.27 4.80 -0.73
CA TYR A 22 8.68 4.64 -0.38
C TYR A 22 9.44 5.96 -0.36
N THR A 23 9.20 6.83 -1.35
CA THR A 23 9.88 8.12 -1.51
C THR A 23 9.53 9.10 -0.39
N LEU A 24 8.28 9.08 0.09
CA LEU A 24 7.84 9.85 1.25
C LEU A 24 8.60 9.49 2.54
N GLY A 25 9.05 8.23 2.63
CA GLY A 25 9.85 7.74 3.74
C GLY A 25 9.16 7.86 5.12
N PRO A 26 9.93 7.75 6.21
CA PRO A 26 9.40 7.84 7.57
C PRO A 26 8.74 9.20 7.89
N GLN A 27 9.18 10.29 7.26
CA GLN A 27 8.69 11.64 7.51
C GLN A 27 7.29 11.87 6.89
N GLY A 28 6.98 11.20 5.78
CA GLY A 28 5.67 11.26 5.13
C GLY A 28 4.68 10.17 5.55
N SER A 29 5.04 9.31 6.50
CA SER A 29 4.19 8.24 7.03
C SER A 29 3.90 8.43 8.53
N GLY A 30 2.83 7.84 9.05
CA GLY A 30 2.48 8.00 10.48
C GLY A 30 1.88 9.35 10.88
N LEU A 31 1.66 10.25 9.93
CA LEU A 31 1.06 11.56 10.17
C LEU A 31 -0.40 11.49 10.62
N TYR A 32 -1.11 10.47 10.15
CA TYR A 32 -2.52 10.23 10.44
C TYR A 32 -2.73 8.84 11.05
N PRO A 33 -3.74 8.67 11.92
CA PRO A 33 -4.10 7.37 12.45
C PRO A 33 -4.58 6.44 11.32
N HIS A 34 -4.21 5.16 11.41
CA HIS A 34 -4.73 4.14 10.53
C HIS A 34 -6.24 3.98 10.76
N PRO A 35 -7.07 3.90 9.68
CA PRO A 35 -8.52 3.91 9.80
C PRO A 35 -9.09 2.79 10.68
N PHE A 36 -8.43 1.63 10.73
CA PHE A 36 -8.85 0.49 11.55
C PHE A 36 -8.08 0.31 12.86
N PHE A 37 -6.84 0.79 12.94
CA PHE A 37 -5.91 0.41 14.01
C PHE A 37 -5.44 1.60 14.87
N GLY A 38 -5.87 2.82 14.54
CA GLY A 38 -5.49 4.01 15.27
C GLY A 38 -4.03 4.40 15.03
N LYS A 39 -3.38 4.95 16.05
CA LYS A 39 -2.07 5.57 15.89
C LYS A 39 -0.97 4.51 15.68
N PHE A 40 -0.21 4.66 14.60
CA PHE A 40 0.99 3.90 14.30
C PHE A 40 2.21 4.82 14.22
N SER A 41 3.37 4.31 14.60
CA SER A 41 4.65 4.92 14.19
C SER A 41 4.85 4.78 12.69
N SER A 42 5.75 5.57 12.10
CA SER A 42 6.12 5.46 10.69
C SER A 42 6.62 4.05 10.33
N GLU A 43 7.37 3.41 11.24
CA GLU A 43 7.84 2.03 11.07
C GLU A 43 6.68 1.02 11.07
N GLN A 44 5.72 1.17 11.99
CA GLN A 44 4.53 0.33 12.03
C GLN A 44 3.69 0.49 10.76
N TRP A 45 3.59 1.72 10.23
CA TRP A 45 2.96 1.98 8.94
C TRP A 45 3.66 1.27 7.80
N GLY A 46 4.98 1.38 7.69
CA GLY A 46 5.75 0.66 6.67
C GLY A 46 5.54 -0.86 6.74
N LYS A 47 5.60 -1.44 7.94
CA LYS A 47 5.34 -2.88 8.15
C LYS A 47 3.90 -3.26 7.80
N ALA A 48 2.91 -2.43 8.14
CA ALA A 48 1.51 -2.69 7.83
C ALA A 48 1.26 -2.67 6.32
N MET A 49 1.78 -1.68 5.59
CA MET A 49 1.63 -1.58 4.13
C MET A 49 2.30 -2.74 3.42
N TYR A 50 3.53 -3.09 3.80
CA TYR A 50 4.22 -4.26 3.26
C TYR A 50 3.42 -5.56 3.48
N LYS A 51 2.99 -5.82 4.72
CA LYS A 51 2.23 -7.03 5.06
C LYS A 51 0.90 -7.10 4.30
N HIS A 52 0.20 -5.98 4.16
CA HIS A 52 -1.08 -5.92 3.45
C HIS A 52 -0.89 -6.21 1.96
N LEU A 53 0.09 -5.54 1.32
CA LEU A 53 0.39 -5.77 -0.09
C LEU A 53 0.80 -7.24 -0.35
N ASP A 54 1.74 -7.75 0.43
CA ASP A 54 2.24 -9.13 0.32
C ASP A 54 1.13 -10.17 0.55
N HIS A 55 0.25 -9.93 1.54
CA HIS A 55 -0.93 -10.78 1.76
C HIS A 55 -1.79 -10.89 0.50
N HIS A 56 -2.06 -9.77 -0.18
CA HIS A 56 -2.89 -9.79 -1.39
C HIS A 56 -2.19 -10.38 -2.60
N LEU A 57 -0.90 -10.13 -2.80
CA LEU A 57 -0.13 -10.80 -3.86
C LEU A 57 -0.19 -12.32 -3.69
N ARG A 58 0.04 -12.82 -2.47
CA ARG A 58 -0.08 -14.25 -2.16
C ARG A 58 -1.50 -14.79 -2.30
N GLN A 59 -2.52 -14.04 -1.83
CA GLN A 59 -3.93 -14.44 -1.95
C GLN A 59 -4.33 -14.69 -3.41
N PHE A 60 -3.78 -13.89 -4.34
CA PHE A 60 -4.08 -13.99 -5.76
C PHE A 60 -3.03 -14.81 -6.55
N GLY A 61 -2.00 -15.35 -5.88
CA GLY A 61 -0.97 -16.19 -6.50
C GLY A 61 -0.02 -15.44 -7.44
N VAL A 62 0.26 -14.17 -7.14
CA VAL A 62 1.17 -13.30 -7.90
C VAL A 62 2.57 -13.25 -7.27
#